data_AF-A0A2Y9QAW5-F1
#
_entry.id   AF-A0A2Y9QAW5-F1
#
_cell.length_a   1.000
_cell.length_b   1.000
_cell.length_c   1.000
_cell.angle_alpha   90.00
_cell.angle_beta   90.00
_cell.angle_gamma   90.00
#
_symmetry.space_group_name_H-M   'P 1'
#
loop_
_entity.id
_entity.type
_entity.pdbx_description
1 polymer ?
#
loop_
_entity_poly.entity_id
_entity_poly.type
_entity_poly.pdbx_seq_one_letter_code
_entity_poly.pdbx_strand_id
1 'polypeptide(L)'
;MGIAALGLLWAVLVPPLSVFGIPTEEPTSGEAVASSSPGLCRRCCDSEDPLVLDDAAHASLASPSALPYMLPEVRPYINITILKGDKGDRGLLGSPGKLGREGPRGERGPQGTKGAKGQAGSPGGPCQMRFSAFSVGRKTALHSSEGFQPLLFDTVFVNPDGHFNLAAGHFVAPLRGLYFFSLNVHSWNFKETYVHVVHNDEAAVILYAQPSDRSIMQSQSVMLALAPGDRVWARLFKRERENAVYSDDIDTYITFSGHLIKPEDD
;
A
#
# COMPACT_ATOMS: atom_id res chain seq x y z
N MET A 1 -61.62 11.10 -69.90
CA MET A 1 -60.65 10.47 -70.81
C MET A 1 -59.34 10.48 -70.05
N GLY A 2 -58.89 9.40 -69.41
CA GLY A 2 -58.41 8.15 -69.98
C GLY A 2 -57.32 7.68 -69.01
N ILE A 3 -57.34 6.40 -68.70
CA ILE A 3 -56.73 5.75 -67.53
C ILE A 3 -55.29 5.34 -67.87
N ALA A 4 -54.36 5.40 -66.92
CA ALA A 4 -53.18 4.52 -66.93
C ALA A 4 -52.66 4.30 -65.51
N ALA A 5 -53.15 3.21 -64.91
CA ALA A 5 -52.59 2.61 -63.72
C ALA A 5 -51.38 1.76 -64.13
N LEU A 6 -50.25 1.92 -63.43
CA LEU A 6 -49.14 0.97 -63.44
C LEU A 6 -49.07 0.34 -62.05
N GLY A 7 -49.41 -0.94 -62.00
CA GLY A 7 -49.23 -1.79 -60.84
C GLY A 7 -48.14 -2.83 -61.07
N LEU A 8 -47.69 -3.39 -59.94
CA LEU A 8 -46.83 -4.57 -59.74
C LEU A 8 -45.34 -4.40 -60.14
N LEU A 9 -44.35 -4.96 -59.45
CA LEU A 9 -44.28 -6.15 -58.61
C LEU A 9 -43.35 -5.95 -57.39
N TRP A 10 -43.70 -6.63 -56.30
CA TRP A 10 -42.79 -6.94 -55.19
C TRP A 10 -41.66 -7.88 -55.61
N ALA A 11 -40.44 -7.60 -55.17
CA ALA A 11 -39.39 -8.60 -55.05
C ALA A 11 -38.68 -8.40 -53.70
N VAL A 12 -39.14 -9.14 -52.69
CA VAL A 12 -38.46 -9.29 -51.40
C VAL A 12 -37.34 -10.30 -51.61
N LEU A 13 -36.11 -9.81 -51.73
CA LEU A 13 -34.90 -10.64 -51.73
C LEU A 13 -34.52 -10.99 -50.29
N VAL A 14 -34.89 -12.20 -49.87
CA VAL A 14 -34.43 -12.83 -48.63
C VAL A 14 -33.05 -13.44 -48.89
N PRO A 15 -31.98 -13.04 -48.17
CA PRO A 15 -30.69 -13.69 -48.29
C PRO A 15 -30.68 -15.06 -47.57
N PRO A 16 -29.99 -16.07 -48.12
CA PRO A 16 -29.95 -17.40 -47.52
C PRO A 16 -29.08 -17.42 -46.25
N LEU A 17 -29.63 -18.00 -45.19
CA LEU A 17 -28.93 -18.35 -43.95
C LEU A 17 -27.91 -19.47 -44.24
N SER A 18 -26.64 -19.09 -44.35
CA SER A 18 -25.52 -20.03 -44.38
C SER A 18 -25.22 -20.53 -42.96
N VAL A 19 -25.65 -21.74 -42.68
CA VAL A 19 -25.28 -22.51 -41.49
C VAL A 19 -23.84 -23.01 -41.68
N PHE A 20 -22.88 -22.40 -40.99
CA PHE A 20 -21.53 -22.94 -40.85
C PHE A 20 -21.44 -23.71 -39.53
N GLY A 21 -21.11 -25.00 -39.67
CA GLY A 21 -21.00 -25.96 -38.57
C GLY A 21 -19.85 -25.65 -37.61
N ILE A 22 -20.12 -26.01 -36.36
CA ILE A 22 -19.20 -26.08 -35.22
C ILE A 22 -18.16 -27.19 -35.45
N PRO A 23 -16.88 -26.95 -35.20
CA PRO A 23 -15.95 -28.00 -34.82
C PRO A 23 -15.84 -28.05 -33.29
N THR A 24 -16.32 -29.15 -32.72
CA THR A 24 -16.00 -29.64 -31.37
C THR A 24 -14.53 -30.08 -31.33
N GLU A 25 -13.72 -29.47 -30.46
CA GLU A 25 -12.49 -30.08 -29.93
C GLU A 25 -12.70 -30.41 -28.45
N GLU A 26 -12.51 -31.68 -28.12
CA GLU A 26 -12.44 -32.19 -26.74
C GLU A 26 -11.11 -31.81 -26.07
N PRO A 27 -11.09 -31.67 -24.73
CA PRO A 27 -9.91 -31.27 -23.98
C PRO A 27 -9.04 -32.49 -23.64
N THR A 28 -7.78 -32.49 -24.08
CA THR A 28 -6.77 -33.44 -23.60
C THR A 28 -6.13 -32.97 -22.30
N SER A 29 -6.19 -33.89 -21.34
CA SER A 29 -5.57 -33.94 -20.03
C SER A 29 -4.05 -33.69 -20.03
N GLY A 30 -3.56 -32.92 -19.06
CA GLY A 30 -2.13 -32.80 -18.78
C GLY A 30 -1.83 -31.92 -17.56
N GLU A 31 -1.72 -32.58 -16.40
CA GLU A 31 -0.95 -32.22 -15.20
C GLU A 31 -1.26 -30.92 -14.42
N ALA A 32 -1.79 -31.15 -13.22
CA ALA A 32 -1.80 -30.23 -12.10
C ALA A 32 -0.37 -29.90 -11.65
N VAL A 33 0.04 -28.64 -11.83
CA VAL A 33 1.16 -28.08 -11.07
C VAL A 33 0.60 -27.52 -9.76
N ALA A 34 1.03 -28.14 -8.66
CA ALA A 34 0.62 -27.84 -7.31
C ALA A 34 0.84 -26.37 -6.96
N SER A 35 -0.17 -25.81 -6.29
CA SER A 35 -0.13 -24.50 -5.64
C SER A 35 0.98 -24.46 -4.59
N SER A 36 2.05 -23.71 -4.85
CA SER A 36 2.90 -23.18 -3.78
C SER A 36 2.26 -21.90 -3.25
N SER A 37 2.04 -21.85 -1.94
CA SER A 37 1.46 -20.74 -1.19
C SER A 37 2.04 -19.38 -1.56
N PRO A 38 1.24 -18.30 -1.60
CA PRO A 38 1.78 -16.95 -1.71
C PRO A 38 2.56 -16.64 -0.43
N GLY A 39 3.87 -16.43 -0.58
CA GLY A 39 4.71 -15.93 0.48
C GLY A 39 4.10 -14.67 1.10
N LEU A 40 4.00 -14.67 2.42
CA LEU A 40 3.50 -13.54 3.20
C LEU A 40 4.35 -12.29 2.90
N CYS A 41 3.70 -11.22 2.48
CA CYS A 41 4.36 -9.93 2.22
C CYS A 41 4.84 -9.33 3.55
N ARG A 42 6.16 -9.17 3.72
CA ARG A 42 6.78 -8.55 4.90
C ARG A 42 7.11 -7.09 4.61
N ARG A 43 6.69 -6.17 5.48
CA ARG A 43 7.03 -4.74 5.39
C ARG A 43 8.50 -4.52 5.74
N CYS A 44 9.19 -3.65 5.00
CA CYS A 44 10.61 -3.32 5.17
C CYS A 44 10.96 -2.56 6.47
N CYS A 45 10.08 -2.53 7.46
CA CYS A 45 10.27 -1.77 8.71
C CYS A 45 10.07 -2.62 9.97
N ASP A 46 10.16 -3.95 9.86
CA ASP A 46 10.31 -4.79 11.05
C ASP A 46 11.75 -4.67 11.54
N SER A 47 11.94 -3.99 12.68
CA SER A 47 13.17 -3.98 13.46
C SER A 47 13.63 -5.40 13.74
N GLU A 48 14.91 -5.67 13.48
CA GLU A 48 15.51 -7.00 13.51
C GLU A 48 15.29 -7.71 14.86
N ASP A 49 14.80 -8.95 14.80
CA ASP A 49 14.86 -9.86 15.95
C ASP A 49 16.33 -10.15 16.27
N PRO A 50 16.78 -9.98 17.53
CA PRO A 50 18.16 -10.17 17.90
C PRO A 50 18.48 -11.67 17.91
N LEU A 51 19.19 -12.12 16.88
CA LEU A 51 19.90 -13.38 16.94
C LEU A 51 20.99 -13.25 18.00
N VAL A 52 20.79 -14.00 19.08
CA VAL A 52 21.80 -14.32 20.09
C VAL A 52 23.01 -14.89 19.37
N LEU A 53 24.07 -14.09 19.31
CA LEU A 53 25.45 -14.53 19.21
C LEU A 53 26.31 -13.48 19.91
N ASP A 54 27.15 -14.00 20.79
CA ASP A 54 28.04 -13.32 21.72
C ASP A 54 28.91 -12.23 21.09
N ASP A 55 29.39 -11.36 21.98
CA ASP A 55 30.53 -10.46 21.83
C ASP A 55 30.37 -9.26 20.87
N ALA A 56 29.93 -8.13 21.44
CA ALA A 56 30.81 -6.98 21.67
C ALA A 56 29.97 -5.75 22.04
N ALA A 57 30.15 -5.26 23.27
CA ALA A 57 29.71 -3.93 23.63
C ALA A 57 30.62 -2.88 22.96
N HIS A 58 29.98 -1.78 22.58
CA HIS A 58 30.53 -0.46 22.24
C HIS A 58 30.80 -0.15 20.77
N ALA A 59 29.88 0.62 20.19
CA ALA A 59 30.26 1.83 19.46
C ALA A 59 29.19 2.92 19.69
N SER A 60 29.55 4.00 20.37
CA SER A 60 28.84 5.27 20.30
C SER A 60 29.80 6.33 19.79
N LEU A 61 29.36 6.95 18.70
CA LEU A 61 29.88 8.10 17.96
C LEU A 61 30.78 9.06 18.75
N ALA A 62 31.95 9.37 18.16
CA ALA A 62 32.35 10.73 17.76
C ALA A 62 33.89 10.81 17.57
N SER A 63 34.33 11.23 16.38
CA SER A 63 35.66 11.86 16.19
C SER A 63 35.63 13.25 16.87
N PRO A 64 36.75 13.87 17.31
CA PRO A 64 38.11 13.74 16.78
C PRO A 64 39.29 13.81 17.80
N SER A 65 40.49 13.56 17.27
CA SER A 65 41.80 14.12 17.66
C SER A 65 42.56 13.69 18.93
N ALA A 66 43.84 13.35 18.69
CA ALA A 66 45.04 13.66 19.47
C ALA A 66 45.53 12.71 20.60
N LEU A 67 46.49 11.87 20.16
CA LEU A 67 47.78 11.50 20.79
C LEU A 67 47.84 10.53 22.00
N PRO A 68 48.95 9.75 22.08
CA PRO A 68 49.01 8.46 22.75
C PRO A 68 49.83 8.53 24.03
N TYR A 69 49.20 8.38 25.19
CA TYR A 69 49.93 8.03 26.42
C TYR A 69 49.09 7.05 27.25
N MET A 70 49.70 5.90 27.51
CA MET A 70 49.20 4.86 28.42
C MET A 70 49.23 5.38 29.85
N LEU A 71 48.08 5.38 30.54
CA LEU A 71 47.99 5.61 31.98
C LEU A 71 47.74 4.27 32.69
N PRO A 72 48.69 3.76 33.51
CA PRO A 72 48.52 2.49 34.18
C PRO A 72 47.52 2.60 35.34
N GLU A 73 46.56 1.68 35.40
CA GLU A 73 45.58 1.60 36.49
C GLU A 73 46.21 0.89 37.70
N VAL A 74 46.62 1.68 38.70
CA VAL A 74 47.15 1.18 39.98
C VAL A 74 45.98 0.81 40.88
N ARG A 75 45.83 -0.48 41.20
CA ARG A 75 44.87 -0.97 42.20
C ARG A 75 45.62 -1.49 43.43
N PRO A 76 45.75 -0.70 44.52
CA PRO A 76 46.29 -1.21 45.76
C PRO A 76 45.21 -1.97 46.54
N TYR A 77 45.45 -3.24 46.86
CA TYR A 77 44.72 -3.91 47.93
C TYR A 77 45.69 -4.68 48.82
N ILE A 78 45.52 -4.48 50.12
CA ILE A 78 46.44 -4.90 51.18
C ILE A 78 46.10 -6.33 51.61
N ASN A 79 47.10 -7.22 51.56
CA ASN A 79 46.99 -8.59 52.03
C ASN A 79 47.24 -8.67 53.55
N ILE A 80 46.17 -8.61 54.36
CA ILE A 80 46.22 -8.66 55.83
C ILE A 80 46.21 -10.12 56.36
N THR A 81 47.10 -10.98 55.87
CA THR A 81 47.23 -12.36 56.39
C THR A 81 48.59 -12.69 57.04
N ILE A 82 49.51 -11.73 57.21
CA ILE A 82 50.87 -12.01 57.72
C ILE A 82 51.26 -11.15 58.94
N LEU A 83 50.32 -10.86 59.84
CA LEU A 83 50.64 -10.28 61.15
C LEU A 83 49.85 -10.97 62.27
N LYS A 84 50.23 -12.21 62.60
CA LYS A 84 50.19 -12.66 64.01
C LYS A 84 51.07 -13.89 64.20
N GLY A 85 52.20 -13.67 64.87
CA GLY A 85 53.16 -14.70 65.25
C GLY A 85 52.61 -15.66 66.31
N ASP A 86 53.34 -16.77 66.41
CA ASP A 86 53.03 -17.96 67.20
C ASP A 86 52.75 -17.65 68.67
N LYS A 87 51.78 -18.38 69.24
CA LYS A 87 51.56 -18.37 70.68
C LYS A 87 51.86 -19.76 71.23
N GLY A 88 52.93 -19.80 72.03
CA GLY A 88 53.40 -20.98 72.73
C GLY A 88 52.42 -21.52 73.77
N ASP A 89 52.61 -22.80 74.07
CA ASP A 89 51.80 -23.57 74.99
C ASP A 89 51.96 -23.11 76.44
N ARG A 90 50.85 -23.07 77.18
CA ARG A 90 50.86 -23.44 78.60
C ARG A 90 49.45 -23.68 79.17
N GLY A 91 49.28 -24.88 79.74
CA GLY A 91 48.65 -25.15 81.03
C GLY A 91 47.13 -25.08 81.15
N LEU A 92 46.54 -26.21 81.59
CA LEU A 92 45.11 -26.38 81.89
C LEU A 92 44.66 -25.54 83.10
N LEU A 93 43.47 -24.94 83.02
CA LEU A 93 42.69 -24.47 84.18
C LEU A 93 41.20 -24.79 83.98
N GLY A 94 40.55 -25.22 85.06
CA GLY A 94 39.27 -25.95 85.09
C GLY A 94 37.98 -25.18 84.78
N SER A 95 36.89 -25.94 84.80
CA SER A 95 35.59 -25.75 84.15
C SER A 95 34.64 -24.69 84.74
N PRO A 96 34.04 -23.84 83.87
CA PRO A 96 32.75 -23.19 84.13
C PRO A 96 31.55 -24.10 83.76
N GLY A 97 30.49 -24.09 84.57
CA GLY A 97 29.33 -24.98 84.47
C GLY A 97 28.50 -24.82 83.19
N LYS A 98 27.73 -25.87 82.82
CA LYS A 98 26.93 -25.92 81.59
C LYS A 98 25.85 -24.84 81.59
N LEU A 99 25.93 -23.87 80.68
CA LEU A 99 24.80 -23.01 80.31
C LEU A 99 23.74 -23.87 79.61
N GLY A 100 22.47 -23.75 80.03
CA GLY A 100 21.36 -24.49 79.42
C GLY A 100 21.28 -24.21 77.91
N ARG A 101 21.01 -25.25 77.11
CA ARG A 101 20.90 -25.10 75.66
C ARG A 101 19.68 -24.24 75.34
N GLU A 102 19.89 -23.09 74.70
CA GLU A 102 18.80 -22.37 74.04
C GLU A 102 18.16 -23.30 73.01
N GLY A 103 16.83 -23.41 73.04
CA GLY A 103 16.09 -24.32 72.15
C GLY A 103 16.38 -24.00 70.68
N PRO A 104 16.41 -25.00 69.79
CA PRO A 104 16.69 -24.75 68.39
C PRO A 104 15.66 -23.77 67.81
N ARG A 105 16.13 -22.72 67.12
CA ARG A 105 15.27 -21.79 66.39
C ARG A 105 14.43 -22.58 65.40
N GLY A 106 13.11 -22.43 65.47
CA GLY A 106 12.18 -23.12 64.56
C GLY A 106 12.53 -22.89 63.10
N GLU A 107 12.42 -23.93 62.28
CA GLU A 107 12.75 -23.88 60.86
C GLU A 107 11.88 -22.84 60.13
N ARG A 108 12.49 -22.08 59.21
CA ARG A 108 11.75 -21.14 58.37
C ARG A 108 10.80 -21.96 57.49
N GLY A 109 9.51 -21.61 57.51
CA GLY A 109 8.50 -22.26 56.69
C GLY A 109 8.86 -22.22 55.19
N PRO A 110 8.40 -23.20 54.40
CA PRO A 110 8.74 -23.30 52.99
C PRO A 110 8.31 -22.05 52.23
N GLN A 111 9.16 -21.58 51.31
CA GLN A 111 8.82 -20.48 50.42
C GLN A 111 7.63 -20.87 49.54
N GLY A 112 6.62 -20.00 49.45
CA GLY A 112 5.44 -20.22 48.60
C GLY A 112 5.82 -20.41 47.14
N THR A 113 5.07 -21.26 46.43
CA THR A 113 5.32 -21.53 45.02
C THR A 113 5.14 -20.27 44.16
N LYS A 114 6.03 -20.06 43.20
CA LYS A 114 5.91 -18.97 42.23
C LYS A 114 4.61 -19.18 41.42
N GLY A 115 3.79 -18.12 41.33
CA GLY A 115 2.53 -18.17 40.56
C GLY A 115 2.75 -18.53 39.10
N ALA A 116 1.78 -19.23 38.51
CA ALA A 116 1.83 -19.62 37.10
C ALA A 116 1.93 -18.38 36.19
N LYS A 117 2.71 -18.49 35.11
CA LYS A 117 2.76 -17.44 34.08
C LYS A 117 1.37 -17.33 33.44
N GLY A 118 0.89 -16.09 33.26
CA GLY A 118 -0.36 -15.83 32.55
C GLY A 118 -0.34 -16.39 31.12
N GLN A 119 -1.50 -16.80 30.61
CA GLN A 119 -1.62 -17.28 29.24
C GLN A 119 -1.40 -16.15 28.25
N ALA A 120 -0.80 -16.47 27.10
CA ALA A 120 -0.72 -15.53 25.98
C ALA A 120 -2.13 -15.16 25.51
N GLY A 121 -2.34 -13.88 25.17
CA GLY A 121 -3.59 -13.43 24.57
C GLY A 121 -3.85 -14.15 23.24
N SER A 122 -5.13 -14.21 22.84
CA SER A 122 -5.51 -14.73 21.53
C SER A 122 -4.79 -13.96 20.41
N PRO A 123 -4.33 -14.64 19.34
CA PRO A 123 -3.82 -13.97 18.16
C PRO A 123 -4.81 -12.91 17.66
N GLY A 124 -4.30 -11.74 17.25
CA GLY A 124 -5.11 -10.71 16.62
C GLY A 124 -5.77 -11.23 15.34
N GLY A 125 -6.88 -10.60 14.93
CA GLY A 125 -7.54 -10.91 13.66
C GLY A 125 -6.60 -10.73 12.46
N PRO A 126 -6.93 -11.33 11.30
CA PRO A 126 -6.12 -11.21 10.10
C PRO A 126 -6.01 -9.75 9.65
N CYS A 127 -4.83 -9.34 9.20
CA CYS A 127 -4.59 -8.03 8.61
C CYS A 127 -5.40 -7.92 7.31
N GLN A 128 -6.53 -7.22 7.35
CA GLN A 128 -7.38 -6.98 6.20
C GLN A 128 -6.76 -5.88 5.34
N MET A 129 -5.88 -6.26 4.42
CA MET A 129 -5.33 -5.33 3.46
C MET A 129 -6.39 -4.94 2.44
N ARG A 130 -6.82 -3.68 2.47
CA ARG A 130 -7.78 -3.12 1.53
C ARG A 130 -7.04 -2.41 0.41
N PHE A 131 -7.35 -2.76 -0.83
CA PHE A 131 -6.77 -2.15 -2.02
C PHE A 131 -7.89 -1.69 -2.96
N SER A 132 -7.60 -0.67 -3.74
CA SER A 132 -8.46 -0.22 -4.83
C SER A 132 -7.59 0.57 -5.78
N ALA A 133 -7.57 0.20 -7.06
CA ALA A 133 -6.81 0.90 -8.06
C ALA A 133 -7.49 0.81 -9.43
N PHE A 134 -7.30 1.84 -10.24
CA PHE A 134 -7.65 1.81 -11.64
C PHE A 134 -6.63 2.59 -12.47
N SER A 135 -6.53 2.23 -13.74
CA SER A 135 -5.79 2.94 -14.77
C SER A 135 -6.51 2.72 -16.09
N VAL A 136 -6.96 3.80 -16.70
CA VAL A 136 -7.74 3.80 -17.94
C VAL A 136 -7.14 4.79 -18.93
N GLY A 137 -7.35 4.51 -20.21
CA GLY A 137 -6.86 5.31 -21.33
C GLY A 137 -7.99 5.69 -22.27
N ARG A 138 -7.77 6.77 -23.02
CA ARG A 138 -8.63 7.17 -24.12
C ARG A 138 -7.76 7.27 -25.38
N LYS A 139 -8.15 6.58 -26.44
CA LYS A 139 -7.50 6.63 -27.76
C LYS A 139 -8.14 7.66 -28.68
N THR A 140 -9.41 7.95 -28.50
CA THR A 140 -10.10 8.90 -29.38
C THR A 140 -9.91 10.36 -28.96
N ALA A 141 -9.74 11.25 -29.94
CA ALA A 141 -9.83 12.69 -29.71
C ALA A 141 -11.19 13.11 -29.12
N LEU A 142 -11.25 14.28 -28.47
CA LEU A 142 -12.51 14.84 -27.99
C LEU A 142 -12.51 16.37 -28.05
N HIS A 143 -13.52 16.92 -28.72
CA HIS A 143 -13.86 18.33 -28.67
C HIS A 143 -14.92 18.58 -27.60
N SER A 144 -14.85 19.73 -26.95
CA SER A 144 -15.90 20.21 -26.06
C SER A 144 -17.17 20.59 -26.82
N SER A 145 -18.29 20.47 -26.13
CA SER A 145 -19.61 20.93 -26.55
C SER A 145 -19.99 22.23 -25.83
N GLU A 146 -21.21 22.72 -26.05
CA GLU A 146 -21.77 23.89 -25.34
C GLU A 146 -21.83 23.67 -23.82
N GLY A 147 -21.97 22.41 -23.39
CA GLY A 147 -22.03 22.01 -21.99
C GLY A 147 -20.73 21.43 -21.46
N PHE A 148 -20.72 21.15 -20.15
CA PHE A 148 -19.67 20.32 -19.57
C PHE A 148 -19.77 18.91 -20.15
N GLN A 149 -18.66 18.39 -20.66
CA GLN A 149 -18.65 17.11 -21.34
C GLN A 149 -17.77 16.11 -20.58
N PRO A 150 -18.32 14.96 -20.14
CA PRO A 150 -17.52 13.91 -19.52
C PRO A 150 -16.42 13.39 -20.45
N LEU A 151 -15.23 13.20 -19.89
CA LEU A 151 -14.12 12.56 -20.58
C LEU A 151 -14.23 11.04 -20.36
N LEU A 152 -14.79 10.34 -21.34
CA LEU A 152 -14.95 8.88 -21.30
C LEU A 152 -13.67 8.17 -21.79
N PHE A 153 -13.41 7.00 -21.22
CA PHE A 153 -12.23 6.18 -21.49
C PHE A 153 -12.63 4.89 -22.21
N ASP A 154 -11.89 4.55 -23.27
CA ASP A 154 -12.16 3.40 -24.14
C ASP A 154 -11.22 2.22 -23.89
N THR A 155 -10.14 2.43 -23.14
CA THR A 155 -9.09 1.46 -22.89
C THR A 155 -8.92 1.24 -21.40
N VAL A 156 -8.84 -0.01 -20.96
CA VAL A 156 -8.60 -0.37 -19.55
C VAL A 156 -7.22 -0.99 -19.43
N PHE A 157 -6.36 -0.41 -18.60
CA PHE A 157 -5.08 -1.02 -18.22
C PHE A 157 -5.23 -1.82 -16.93
N VAL A 158 -5.88 -1.22 -15.92
CA VAL A 158 -6.10 -1.81 -14.60
C VAL A 158 -7.48 -1.41 -14.11
N ASN A 159 -8.31 -2.38 -13.73
CA ASN A 159 -9.57 -2.15 -13.03
C ASN A 159 -10.07 -3.46 -12.36
N PRO A 160 -9.26 -4.08 -11.48
CA PRO A 160 -9.53 -5.44 -10.98
C PRO A 160 -10.86 -5.56 -10.23
N ASP A 161 -11.21 -4.55 -9.44
CA ASP A 161 -12.41 -4.55 -8.59
C ASP A 161 -13.63 -3.89 -9.26
N GLY A 162 -13.47 -3.36 -10.48
CA GLY A 162 -14.55 -2.68 -11.19
C GLY A 162 -15.02 -1.37 -10.55
N HIS A 163 -14.21 -0.75 -9.67
CA HIS A 163 -14.54 0.52 -9.01
C HIS A 163 -14.56 1.70 -9.99
N PHE A 164 -13.95 1.57 -11.17
CA PHE A 164 -14.11 2.52 -12.28
C PHE A 164 -15.20 2.05 -13.25
N ASN A 165 -16.27 2.82 -13.37
CA ASN A 165 -17.35 2.59 -14.32
C ASN A 165 -17.03 3.26 -15.66
N LEU A 166 -16.77 2.46 -16.69
CA LEU A 166 -16.41 2.93 -18.04
C LEU A 166 -17.55 3.62 -18.77
N ALA A 167 -18.79 3.16 -18.57
CA ALA A 167 -19.96 3.74 -19.22
C ALA A 167 -20.25 5.16 -18.71
N ALA A 168 -20.03 5.39 -17.42
CA ALA A 168 -20.15 6.71 -16.80
C ALA A 168 -18.85 7.54 -16.89
N GLY A 169 -17.69 6.90 -17.01
CA GLY A 169 -16.38 7.53 -16.87
C GLY A 169 -16.03 7.93 -15.44
N HIS A 170 -16.62 7.26 -14.45
CA HIS A 170 -16.53 7.63 -13.03
C HIS A 170 -15.84 6.55 -12.20
N PHE A 171 -14.88 6.95 -11.37
CA PHE A 171 -14.43 6.17 -10.23
C PHE A 171 -15.42 6.33 -9.07
N VAL A 172 -15.82 5.23 -8.44
CA VAL A 172 -16.65 5.24 -7.23
C VAL A 172 -15.81 4.70 -6.08
N ALA A 173 -15.63 5.50 -5.03
CA ALA A 173 -14.83 5.10 -3.88
C ALA A 173 -15.53 3.94 -3.13
N PRO A 174 -14.91 2.75 -3.03
CA PRO A 174 -15.50 1.62 -2.29
C PRO A 174 -15.37 1.79 -0.77
N LEU A 175 -14.39 2.58 -0.31
CA LEU A 175 -13.95 2.65 1.06
C LEU A 175 -13.67 4.10 1.43
N ARG A 176 -13.77 4.40 2.73
CA ARG A 176 -13.27 5.66 3.28
C ARG A 176 -11.75 5.63 3.26
N GLY A 177 -11.13 6.71 2.79
CA GLY A 177 -9.68 6.82 2.86
C GLY A 177 -9.09 7.90 1.99
N LEU A 178 -7.75 7.90 1.93
CA LEU A 178 -6.96 8.80 1.10
C LEU A 178 -6.63 8.13 -0.22
N TYR A 179 -6.99 8.79 -1.31
CA TYR A 179 -6.78 8.36 -2.68
C TYR A 179 -5.87 9.33 -3.41
N PHE A 180 -5.06 8.81 -4.34
CA PHE A 180 -4.30 9.61 -5.29
C PHE A 180 -4.86 9.43 -6.69
N PHE A 181 -4.95 10.52 -7.42
CA PHE A 181 -5.39 10.56 -8.81
C PHE A 181 -4.37 11.29 -9.65
N SER A 182 -4.14 10.79 -10.86
CA SER A 182 -3.26 11.39 -11.86
C SER A 182 -3.90 11.30 -13.24
N LEU A 183 -4.03 12.45 -13.88
CA LEU A 183 -4.57 12.64 -15.22
C LEU A 183 -3.47 13.19 -16.12
N ASN A 184 -3.19 12.50 -17.23
CA ASN A 184 -2.34 12.98 -18.30
C ASN A 184 -3.17 13.20 -19.56
N VAL A 185 -2.94 14.33 -20.22
CA VAL A 185 -3.66 14.77 -21.42
C VAL A 185 -2.68 15.41 -22.39
N HIS A 186 -2.76 15.02 -23.66
CA HIS A 186 -2.06 15.69 -24.74
C HIS A 186 -2.92 16.81 -25.32
N SER A 187 -2.37 18.01 -25.37
CA SER A 187 -3.08 19.18 -25.89
C SER A 187 -3.24 19.12 -27.41
N TRP A 188 -4.28 19.77 -27.92
CA TRP A 188 -4.55 19.87 -29.35
C TRP A 188 -3.99 21.19 -29.93
N ASN A 189 -3.34 21.14 -31.09
CA ASN A 189 -2.76 22.34 -31.72
C ASN A 189 -3.83 23.42 -31.99
N PHE A 190 -3.53 24.67 -31.65
CA PHE A 190 -4.42 25.83 -31.82
C PHE A 190 -5.75 25.74 -31.07
N LYS A 191 -5.89 24.82 -30.12
CA LYS A 191 -7.06 24.69 -29.25
C LYS A 191 -6.63 24.80 -27.81
N GLU A 192 -7.54 25.31 -26.99
CA GLU A 192 -7.31 25.30 -25.55
C GLU A 192 -7.50 23.87 -25.02
N THR A 193 -6.74 23.48 -24.01
CA THR A 193 -7.02 22.25 -23.26
C THR A 193 -7.40 22.64 -21.85
N TYR A 194 -8.66 22.48 -21.50
CA TYR A 194 -9.21 22.84 -20.20
C TYR A 194 -10.09 21.71 -19.66
N VAL A 195 -9.52 20.96 -18.72
CA VAL A 195 -10.11 19.74 -18.16
C VAL A 195 -10.19 19.87 -16.64
N HIS A 196 -11.31 19.46 -16.06
CA HIS A 196 -11.48 19.38 -14.62
C HIS A 196 -11.37 17.93 -14.18
N VAL A 197 -10.64 17.70 -13.08
CA VAL A 197 -10.86 16.52 -12.24
C VAL A 197 -11.91 16.91 -11.21
N VAL A 198 -13.03 16.19 -11.22
CA VAL A 198 -14.23 16.49 -10.45
C VAL A 198 -14.32 15.50 -9.29
N HIS A 199 -14.63 16.01 -8.10
CA HIS A 199 -15.04 15.22 -6.95
C HIS A 199 -16.52 15.50 -6.71
N ASN A 200 -17.34 14.46 -6.85
CA ASN A 200 -18.80 14.52 -6.87
C ASN A 200 -19.28 15.49 -7.97
N ASP A 201 -19.67 16.71 -7.60
CA ASP A 201 -20.22 17.72 -8.51
C ASP A 201 -19.27 18.93 -8.71
N GLU A 202 -18.25 19.05 -7.87
CA GLU A 202 -17.34 20.20 -7.82
C GLU A 202 -15.99 19.90 -8.48
N ALA A 203 -15.42 20.91 -9.14
CA ALA A 203 -14.09 20.78 -9.72
C ALA A 203 -13.04 20.83 -8.61
N ALA A 204 -12.39 19.70 -8.35
CA ALA A 204 -11.34 19.59 -7.34
C ALA A 204 -10.04 20.24 -7.82
N VAL A 205 -9.62 19.90 -9.05
CA VAL A 205 -8.44 20.49 -9.69
C VAL A 205 -8.67 20.68 -11.18
N ILE A 206 -7.83 21.54 -11.75
CA ILE A 206 -7.89 21.97 -13.14
C ILE A 206 -6.59 21.56 -13.83
N LEU A 207 -6.70 21.05 -15.05
CA LEU A 207 -5.61 20.89 -16.00
C LEU A 207 -5.86 21.88 -17.15
N TYR A 208 -4.91 22.79 -17.37
CA TYR A 208 -5.03 23.88 -18.33
C TYR A 208 -3.79 24.02 -19.21
N ALA A 209 -4.00 24.15 -20.51
CA ALA A 209 -2.99 24.59 -21.48
C ALA A 209 -3.57 25.63 -22.42
N GLN A 210 -2.79 26.69 -22.65
CA GLN A 210 -3.14 27.72 -23.62
C GLN A 210 -3.03 27.17 -25.06
N PRO A 211 -3.84 27.69 -26.00
CA PRO A 211 -3.68 27.39 -27.42
C PRO A 211 -2.27 27.71 -27.90
N SER A 212 -1.65 26.75 -28.58
CA SER A 212 -0.29 26.86 -29.11
C SER A 212 -0.20 26.12 -30.45
N ASP A 213 0.73 26.53 -31.32
CA ASP A 213 1.06 25.82 -32.56
C ASP A 213 1.76 24.48 -32.30
N ARG A 214 2.32 24.32 -31.11
CA ARG A 214 2.96 23.11 -30.61
C ARG A 214 2.12 22.45 -29.53
N SER A 215 1.73 21.21 -29.76
CA SER A 215 1.10 20.35 -28.75
C SER A 215 2.09 19.98 -27.65
N ILE A 216 1.60 19.88 -26.42
CA ILE A 216 2.35 19.50 -25.23
C ILE A 216 1.61 18.41 -24.46
N MET A 217 2.36 17.59 -23.72
CA MET A 217 1.79 16.70 -22.72
C MET A 217 1.60 17.49 -21.41
N GLN A 218 0.42 17.39 -20.82
CA GLN A 218 0.10 17.98 -19.52
C GLN A 218 -0.33 16.91 -18.55
N SER A 219 0.07 17.08 -17.30
CA SER A 219 -0.21 16.16 -16.21
C SER A 219 -0.76 16.95 -15.04
N GLN A 220 -1.80 16.42 -14.40
CA GLN A 220 -2.34 16.96 -13.16
C GLN A 220 -2.59 15.83 -12.18
N SER A 221 -2.19 16.02 -10.93
CA SER A 221 -2.38 15.04 -9.87
C SER A 221 -2.93 15.67 -8.61
N VAL A 222 -3.68 14.89 -7.83
CA VAL A 222 -4.31 15.35 -6.59
C VAL A 222 -4.50 14.17 -5.64
N MET A 223 -4.35 14.44 -4.34
CA MET A 223 -4.76 13.51 -3.28
C MET A 223 -6.08 14.00 -2.68
N LEU A 224 -7.05 13.11 -2.56
CA LEU A 224 -8.39 13.42 -2.03
C LEU A 224 -8.76 12.43 -0.92
N ALA A 225 -9.35 12.94 0.15
CA ALA A 225 -10.04 12.12 1.12
C ALA A 225 -11.45 11.84 0.59
N LEU A 226 -11.80 10.56 0.42
CA LEU A 226 -13.08 10.15 -0.13
C LEU A 226 -13.87 9.33 0.89
N ALA A 227 -15.18 9.53 0.89
CA ALA A 227 -16.13 8.67 1.59
C ALA A 227 -16.63 7.55 0.65
N PRO A 228 -17.13 6.43 1.19
CA PRO A 228 -17.76 5.40 0.37
C PRO A 228 -18.90 5.97 -0.47
N GLY A 229 -18.86 5.71 -1.78
CA GLY A 229 -19.84 6.21 -2.75
C GLY A 229 -19.50 7.56 -3.39
N ASP A 230 -18.45 8.25 -2.92
CA ASP A 230 -17.94 9.44 -3.59
C ASP A 230 -17.47 9.11 -5.01
N ARG A 231 -17.68 10.05 -5.92
CA ARG A 231 -17.33 9.89 -7.34
C ARG A 231 -16.19 10.80 -7.72
N VAL A 232 -15.21 10.27 -8.45
CA VAL A 232 -14.12 11.06 -9.04
C VAL A 232 -14.04 10.80 -10.54
N TRP A 233 -14.00 11.84 -11.34
CA TRP A 233 -14.05 11.74 -12.79
C TRP A 233 -13.45 12.96 -13.48
N ALA A 234 -13.28 12.90 -14.80
CA ALA A 234 -12.74 14.01 -15.59
C ALA A 234 -13.77 14.55 -16.57
N ARG A 235 -13.78 15.87 -16.80
CA ARG A 235 -14.65 16.52 -17.79
C ARG A 235 -13.97 17.69 -18.49
N LEU A 236 -14.30 17.89 -19.77
CA LEU A 236 -13.94 19.08 -20.51
C LEU A 236 -14.80 20.25 -20.06
N PHE A 237 -14.16 21.41 -19.91
CA PHE A 237 -14.87 22.66 -19.69
C PHE A 237 -15.68 23.05 -20.92
N LYS A 238 -16.84 23.69 -20.68
CA LYS A 238 -17.75 24.18 -21.70
C LYS A 238 -17.11 25.31 -22.52
N ARG A 239 -16.77 25.00 -23.77
CA ARG A 239 -16.42 25.98 -24.81
C ARG A 239 -16.86 25.40 -26.14
N GLU A 240 -17.52 26.16 -27.00
CA GLU A 240 -18.09 25.65 -28.24
C GLU A 240 -17.01 25.22 -29.25
N ARG A 241 -16.52 23.96 -29.16
CA ARG A 241 -15.41 23.39 -29.95
C ARG A 241 -14.06 24.11 -29.87
N GLU A 242 -13.90 25.07 -28.97
CA GLU A 242 -12.61 25.75 -28.74
C GLU A 242 -11.70 25.00 -27.77
N ASN A 243 -12.28 24.16 -26.91
CA ASN A 243 -11.55 23.27 -26.00
C ASN A 243 -11.47 21.86 -26.58
N ALA A 244 -10.29 21.24 -26.53
CA ALA A 244 -10.07 19.91 -27.07
C ALA A 244 -8.91 19.18 -26.38
N VAL A 245 -8.99 17.86 -26.44
CA VAL A 245 -7.91 16.93 -26.06
C VAL A 245 -7.54 16.06 -27.25
N TYR A 246 -6.25 15.88 -27.47
CA TYR A 246 -5.71 15.09 -28.58
C TYR A 246 -5.45 13.65 -28.15
N SER A 247 -5.83 12.73 -29.03
CA SER A 247 -5.37 11.34 -29.05
C SER A 247 -5.67 10.74 -30.43
N ASP A 248 -5.01 9.64 -30.77
CA ASP A 248 -5.26 8.85 -31.99
C ASP A 248 -5.53 7.37 -31.69
N ASP A 249 -5.92 6.61 -32.72
CA ASP A 249 -6.26 5.19 -32.61
C ASP A 249 -5.04 4.26 -32.49
N ILE A 250 -3.83 4.81 -32.66
CA ILE A 250 -2.56 4.07 -32.63
C ILE A 250 -1.98 4.10 -31.20
N ASP A 251 -1.76 5.30 -30.67
CA ASP A 251 -1.08 5.57 -29.41
C ASP A 251 -2.05 6.11 -28.35
N THR A 252 -1.73 5.85 -27.07
CA THR A 252 -2.57 6.31 -25.95
C THR A 252 -1.94 7.52 -25.27
N TYR A 253 -2.47 8.70 -25.57
CA TYR A 253 -1.95 9.97 -25.04
C TYR A 253 -2.71 10.47 -23.81
N ILE A 254 -3.93 9.99 -23.60
CA ILE A 254 -4.78 10.39 -22.50
C ILE A 254 -4.88 9.21 -21.53
N THR A 255 -4.44 9.42 -20.29
CA THR A 255 -4.49 8.40 -19.24
C THR A 255 -5.04 8.99 -17.96
N PHE A 256 -5.89 8.23 -17.28
CA PHE A 256 -6.41 8.58 -15.97
C PHE A 256 -6.23 7.40 -15.02
N SER A 257 -5.55 7.64 -13.92
CA SER A 257 -5.17 6.61 -12.97
C SER A 257 -5.47 7.07 -11.56
N GLY A 258 -5.78 6.12 -10.68
CA GLY A 258 -5.95 6.41 -9.28
C GLY A 258 -5.90 5.17 -8.42
N HIS A 259 -5.53 5.35 -7.16
CA HIS A 259 -5.43 4.25 -6.19
C HIS A 259 -5.63 4.72 -4.75
N LEU A 260 -6.08 3.80 -3.90
CA LEU A 260 -6.15 3.95 -2.46
C LEU A 260 -4.73 3.93 -1.88
N ILE A 261 -4.36 5.00 -1.18
CA ILE A 261 -3.09 5.08 -0.45
C ILE A 261 -3.25 4.53 0.95
N LYS A 262 -4.31 4.95 1.65
CA LYS A 262 -4.55 4.55 3.03
C LYS A 262 -6.06 4.46 3.30
N PRO A 263 -6.58 3.29 3.70
CA PRO A 263 -7.93 3.20 4.24
C PRO A 263 -7.99 3.94 5.58
N GLU A 264 -9.09 4.66 5.80
CA GLU A 264 -9.44 5.16 7.13
C GLU A 264 -10.27 4.07 7.83
N ASP A 265 -9.87 3.70 9.03
CA ASP A 265 -10.65 2.80 9.87
C ASP A 265 -11.79 3.63 10.51
N ASP A 266 -13.00 3.08 10.52
CA ASP A 266 -14.16 3.69 11.20
C ASP A 266 -14.03 3.58 12.74
#